data_AF-A0AA42XZN9-F1
#
_entry.id   AF-A0AA42XZN9-F1
#
_cell.length_a   1.000
_cell.length_b   1.000
_cell.length_c   1.000
_cell.angle_alpha   90.00
_cell.angle_beta   90.00
_cell.angle_gamma   90.00
#
_symmetry.space_group_name_H-M   'P 1'
#
loop_
_entity.id
_entity.type
_entity.pdbx_description
1 polymer ?
#
loop_
_entity_poly.entity_id
_entity_poly.type
_entity_poly.pdbx_seq_one_letter_code
_entity_poly.pdbx_strand_id
1 'polypeptide(L)'
;TPTPTPTPTPMPTPEQPGVSRTHVLNRVVEHFNQLTTGAFGDARRLSANDKARLNDHMDMVADLARRFDATESAIATKANDVGAACDPQAGNTGNTNGSGAMYSPSYTDLKTWHEDYNLVFAAAIACGSSRIATVRVENTFHQSSNFTVDWEQWHDPIAHRASWTRSRWAGSADLPEHPQDTLVTAKNNFYRDAFLDLINRLDAIDAGDGTALLDQGLVMWVQEAGPLTHDHDSIPVITAGSVDGYFNTGHYFDLRNRTAPTLDFNSNGNALLHEQRRPGILYNQWLSNILQSMGMSPSQFQRSHAYGWAGYGHAGVRNSNLHPSRLRSDANEKIPKVTSGT
;
A
#
# COMPACT_ATOMS: atom_id res chain seq x y z
N THR A 1 -38.43 -70.97 1.84
CA THR A 1 -38.83 -69.60 2.22
C THR A 1 -38.09 -68.64 1.30
N PRO A 2 -38.77 -67.82 0.50
CA PRO A 2 -38.12 -67.00 -0.53
C PRO A 2 -37.34 -65.83 0.10
N THR A 3 -36.16 -65.57 -0.45
CA THR A 3 -35.27 -64.46 -0.11
C THR A 3 -35.95 -63.10 -0.32
N PRO A 4 -35.86 -62.15 0.62
CA PRO A 4 -36.47 -60.83 0.46
C PRO A 4 -35.77 -60.04 -0.66
N THR A 5 -36.58 -59.47 -1.54
CA THR A 5 -36.16 -58.55 -2.61
C THR A 5 -35.62 -57.25 -2.01
N PRO A 6 -34.47 -56.72 -2.45
CA PRO A 6 -33.96 -55.44 -1.95
C PRO A 6 -34.86 -54.29 -2.38
N THR A 7 -35.17 -53.40 -1.44
CA THR A 7 -35.92 -52.17 -1.64
C THR A 7 -35.14 -51.23 -2.56
N PRO A 8 -35.77 -50.58 -3.57
CA PRO A 8 -35.08 -49.63 -4.42
C PRO A 8 -34.62 -48.41 -3.61
N THR A 9 -33.35 -48.05 -3.78
CA THR A 9 -32.74 -46.84 -3.23
C THR A 9 -33.53 -45.61 -3.70
N PRO A 10 -33.89 -44.66 -2.81
CA PRO A 10 -34.56 -43.44 -3.25
C PRO A 10 -33.63 -42.67 -4.21
N MET A 11 -34.20 -42.20 -5.32
CA MET A 11 -33.47 -41.37 -6.28
C MET A 11 -32.90 -40.12 -5.56
N PRO A 12 -31.67 -39.68 -5.91
CA PRO A 12 -31.13 -38.44 -5.39
C PRO A 12 -32.09 -37.30 -5.71
N THR A 13 -32.41 -36.51 -4.69
CA THR A 13 -33.17 -35.27 -4.83
C THR A 13 -32.48 -34.41 -5.90
N PRO A 14 -33.22 -33.84 -6.88
CA PRO A 14 -32.62 -32.92 -7.84
C PRO A 14 -31.89 -31.83 -7.09
N GLU A 15 -30.60 -31.68 -7.39
CA GLU A 15 -29.77 -30.59 -6.91
C GLU A 15 -30.49 -29.27 -7.24
N GLN A 16 -30.74 -28.47 -6.20
CA GLN A 16 -31.35 -27.15 -6.36
C GLN A 16 -30.52 -26.40 -7.42
N PRO A 17 -31.15 -25.84 -8.48
CA PRO A 17 -30.41 -25.06 -9.45
C PRO A 17 -29.63 -23.99 -8.71
N GLY A 18 -28.30 -24.02 -8.88
CA GLY A 18 -27.38 -23.16 -8.18
C GLY A 18 -27.90 -21.73 -8.24
N VAL A 19 -28.07 -21.11 -7.07
CA VAL A 19 -28.43 -19.71 -6.96
C VAL A 19 -27.39 -18.94 -7.78
N SER A 20 -27.78 -18.51 -8.98
CA SER A 20 -27.00 -17.57 -9.77
C SER A 20 -26.67 -16.44 -8.83
N ARG A 21 -25.37 -16.25 -8.54
CA ARG A 21 -24.89 -15.20 -7.64
C ARG A 21 -25.52 -13.92 -8.14
N THR A 22 -26.57 -13.45 -7.48
CA THR A 22 -27.20 -12.19 -7.81
C THR A 22 -26.10 -11.18 -7.57
N HIS A 23 -25.55 -10.63 -8.66
CA HIS A 23 -24.38 -9.77 -8.62
C HIS A 23 -24.63 -8.73 -7.53
N VAL A 24 -23.71 -8.55 -6.57
CA VAL A 24 -23.91 -7.60 -5.44
C VAL A 24 -24.31 -6.22 -5.98
N LEU A 25 -23.78 -5.87 -7.16
CA LEU A 25 -24.17 -4.72 -7.96
C LEU A 25 -25.67 -4.61 -8.24
N ASN A 26 -26.38 -5.69 -8.55
CA ASN A 26 -27.81 -5.62 -8.85
C ASN A 26 -28.62 -5.10 -7.66
N ARG A 27 -28.25 -5.49 -6.44
CA ARG A 27 -28.88 -4.98 -5.21
C ARG A 27 -28.51 -3.53 -4.93
N VAL A 28 -27.25 -3.15 -5.17
CA VAL A 28 -26.77 -1.77 -5.03
C VAL A 28 -27.47 -0.85 -6.05
N VAL A 29 -27.59 -1.29 -7.31
CA VAL A 29 -28.28 -0.60 -8.40
C VAL A 29 -29.78 -0.46 -8.09
N GLU A 30 -30.42 -1.49 -7.54
CA GLU A 30 -31.82 -1.40 -7.13
C GLU A 30 -32.02 -0.34 -6.03
N HIS A 31 -31.21 -0.37 -4.98
CA HIS A 31 -31.27 0.64 -3.91
C HIS A 31 -30.95 2.05 -4.42
N PHE A 32 -29.96 2.19 -5.31
CA PHE A 32 -29.64 3.44 -5.99
C PHE A 32 -30.86 3.98 -6.75
N ASN A 33 -31.48 3.15 -7.59
CA ASN A 33 -32.66 3.53 -8.37
C ASN A 33 -33.84 3.91 -7.48
N GLN A 34 -34.06 3.19 -6.38
CA GLN A 34 -35.08 3.55 -5.39
C GLN A 34 -34.84 4.93 -4.76
N LEU A 35 -33.57 5.26 -4.47
CA LEU A 35 -33.19 6.54 -3.87
C LEU A 35 -33.26 7.72 -4.86
N THR A 36 -32.89 7.51 -6.13
CA THR A 36 -32.78 8.57 -7.14
C THR A 36 -34.04 8.75 -7.98
N THR A 37 -34.83 7.69 -8.18
CA THR A 37 -35.98 7.67 -9.10
C THR A 37 -37.26 7.07 -8.50
N GLY A 38 -37.19 6.45 -7.32
CA GLY A 38 -38.31 5.70 -6.73
C GLY A 38 -39.50 6.56 -6.34
N ALA A 39 -40.71 6.00 -6.54
CA ALA A 39 -41.99 6.65 -6.22
C ALA A 39 -42.25 6.82 -4.70
N PHE A 40 -41.49 6.12 -3.85
CA PHE A 40 -41.64 6.12 -2.38
C PHE A 40 -40.36 6.58 -1.65
N GLY A 41 -39.31 6.95 -2.38
CA GLY A 41 -38.05 7.42 -1.84
C GLY A 41 -37.91 8.94 -2.02
N ASP A 42 -37.14 9.56 -1.14
CA ASP A 42 -36.86 10.99 -1.09
C ASP A 42 -36.04 11.53 -2.30
N ALA A 43 -36.32 11.10 -3.54
CA ALA A 43 -35.69 11.62 -4.76
C ALA A 43 -35.84 13.16 -4.91
N ARG A 44 -36.81 13.76 -4.22
CA ARG A 44 -36.99 15.21 -4.07
C ARG A 44 -36.12 15.88 -2.98
N ARG A 45 -35.61 15.13 -1.99
CA ARG A 45 -34.82 15.70 -0.86
C ARG A 45 -33.31 15.63 -1.08
N LEU A 46 -32.82 14.82 -2.01
CA LEU A 46 -31.40 14.82 -2.36
C LEU A 46 -31.04 16.13 -3.05
N SER A 47 -30.01 16.80 -2.52
CA SER A 47 -29.45 17.97 -3.19
C SER A 47 -28.85 17.57 -4.55
N ALA A 48 -28.62 18.56 -5.42
CA ALA A 48 -27.91 18.30 -6.67
C ALA A 48 -26.52 17.69 -6.42
N ASN A 49 -25.85 18.10 -5.34
CA ASN A 49 -24.54 17.59 -4.98
C ASN A 49 -24.59 16.12 -4.54
N ASP A 50 -25.56 15.75 -3.69
CA ASP A 50 -25.71 14.36 -3.25
C ASP A 50 -26.03 13.42 -4.41
N LYS A 51 -26.82 13.90 -5.39
CA LYS A 51 -27.11 13.14 -6.61
C LYS A 51 -25.86 12.93 -7.47
N ALA A 52 -25.04 13.96 -7.63
CA ALA A 52 -23.79 13.88 -8.38
C ALA A 52 -22.85 12.83 -7.75
N ARG A 53 -22.58 12.95 -6.44
CA ARG A 53 -21.70 12.03 -5.71
C ARG A 53 -22.18 10.57 -5.77
N LEU A 54 -23.49 10.37 -5.69
CA LEU A 54 -24.07 9.04 -5.80
C LEU A 54 -23.91 8.46 -7.22
N ASN A 55 -24.08 9.27 -8.26
CA ASN A 55 -23.80 8.85 -9.63
C ASN A 55 -22.32 8.51 -9.81
N ASP A 56 -21.41 9.37 -9.35
CA ASP A 56 -19.96 9.14 -9.42
C ASP A 56 -19.56 7.83 -8.71
N HIS A 57 -20.19 7.54 -7.57
CA HIS A 57 -19.99 6.28 -6.87
C HIS A 57 -20.48 5.07 -7.69
N MET A 58 -21.66 5.16 -8.30
CA MET A 58 -22.18 4.09 -9.14
C MET A 58 -21.33 3.85 -10.39
N ASP A 59 -20.81 4.92 -11.00
CA ASP A 59 -19.90 4.83 -12.14
C ASP A 59 -18.58 4.14 -11.75
N MET A 60 -18.03 4.47 -10.58
CA MET A 60 -16.83 3.81 -10.03
C MET A 60 -17.06 2.32 -9.77
N VAL A 61 -18.20 1.99 -9.17
CA VAL A 61 -18.60 0.61 -8.86
C VAL A 61 -18.86 -0.20 -10.15
N ALA A 62 -19.44 0.41 -11.18
CA ALA A 62 -19.62 -0.20 -12.49
C ALA A 62 -18.30 -0.37 -13.27
N ASP A 63 -17.35 0.56 -13.15
CA ASP A 63 -16.01 0.41 -13.71
C ASP A 63 -15.28 -0.77 -13.08
N LEU A 64 -15.33 -0.87 -11.75
CA LEU A 64 -14.73 -1.97 -11.00
C LEU A 64 -15.33 -3.33 -11.43
N ALA A 65 -16.66 -3.38 -11.57
CA ALA A 65 -17.37 -4.57 -12.06
C ALA A 65 -16.87 -5.03 -13.43
N ARG A 66 -16.86 -4.11 -14.40
CA ARG A 66 -16.45 -4.40 -15.78
C ARG A 66 -14.99 -4.84 -15.84
N ARG A 67 -14.11 -4.25 -15.03
CA ARG A 67 -12.69 -4.67 -14.93
C ARG A 67 -12.58 -6.09 -14.40
N PHE A 68 -13.35 -6.45 -13.38
CA PHE A 68 -13.35 -7.82 -12.85
C PHE A 68 -14.01 -8.82 -13.80
N ASP A 69 -15.07 -8.47 -14.51
CA ASP A 69 -15.68 -9.34 -15.52
C ASP A 69 -14.72 -9.59 -16.70
N ALA A 70 -14.03 -8.54 -17.15
CA ALA A 70 -12.99 -8.66 -18.18
C ALA A 70 -11.82 -9.52 -17.69
N THR A 71 -11.43 -9.36 -16.42
CA THR A 71 -10.39 -10.15 -15.78
C THR A 71 -10.82 -11.60 -15.59
N GLU A 72 -12.05 -11.88 -15.19
CA GLU A 72 -12.59 -13.24 -15.07
C GLU A 72 -12.64 -13.93 -16.43
N SER A 73 -13.04 -13.22 -17.49
CA SER A 73 -13.00 -13.73 -18.86
C SER A 73 -11.56 -14.03 -19.33
N ALA A 74 -10.61 -13.15 -18.99
CA ALA A 74 -9.19 -13.33 -19.29
C ALA A 74 -8.54 -14.45 -18.46
N ILE A 75 -8.89 -14.56 -17.17
CA ILE A 75 -8.47 -15.63 -16.27
C ILE A 75 -9.08 -16.95 -16.70
N ALA A 76 -10.34 -17.01 -17.09
CA ALA A 76 -10.98 -18.23 -17.61
C ALA A 76 -10.31 -18.68 -18.92
N THR A 77 -9.96 -17.72 -19.80
CA THR A 77 -9.20 -18.02 -21.02
C THR A 77 -7.81 -18.57 -20.70
N LYS A 78 -7.06 -17.95 -19.77
CA LYS A 78 -5.75 -18.45 -19.33
C LYS A 78 -5.85 -19.76 -18.54
N ALA A 79 -6.85 -19.94 -17.70
CA ALA A 79 -7.10 -21.15 -16.90
C ALA A 79 -7.38 -22.37 -17.79
N ASN A 80 -8.04 -22.16 -18.93
CA ASN A 80 -8.22 -23.20 -19.95
C ASN A 80 -6.89 -23.59 -20.62
N ASP A 81 -5.91 -22.67 -20.72
CA ASP A 81 -4.58 -22.94 -21.27
C ASP A 81 -3.62 -23.60 -20.26
N VAL A 82 -3.82 -23.44 -18.94
CA VAL A 82 -2.94 -24.02 -17.90
C VAL A 82 -3.59 -25.13 -17.05
N GLY A 83 -4.83 -25.53 -17.32
CA GLY A 83 -5.53 -26.53 -16.49
C GLY A 83 -5.73 -26.07 -15.03
N ALA A 84 -5.70 -24.75 -14.79
CA ALA A 84 -5.83 -24.19 -13.45
C ALA A 84 -7.31 -24.09 -13.07
N ALA A 85 -7.80 -25.04 -12.29
CA ALA A 85 -9.13 -24.95 -11.69
C ALA A 85 -9.14 -23.91 -10.55
N CYS A 86 -10.23 -23.16 -10.41
CA CYS A 86 -10.49 -22.35 -9.22
C CYS A 86 -10.68 -23.28 -8.01
N ASP A 87 -9.62 -23.54 -7.25
CA ASP A 87 -9.68 -24.25 -5.98
C ASP A 87 -9.89 -23.25 -4.83
N PRO A 88 -11.09 -23.16 -4.22
CA PRO A 88 -11.32 -22.32 -3.05
C PRO A 88 -10.62 -22.83 -1.77
N GLN A 89 -10.02 -24.03 -1.80
CA GLN A 89 -9.08 -24.53 -0.79
C GLN A 89 -7.61 -24.25 -1.12
N ALA A 90 -7.31 -23.51 -2.20
CA ALA A 90 -6.01 -22.89 -2.39
C ALA A 90 -5.83 -21.76 -1.35
N GLY A 91 -5.78 -22.16 -0.08
CA GLY A 91 -5.33 -21.32 1.01
C GLY A 91 -3.96 -20.81 0.63
N ASN A 92 -3.85 -19.49 0.62
CA ASN A 92 -2.61 -18.76 0.39
C ASN A 92 -2.09 -18.80 -1.06
N THR A 93 -2.64 -17.93 -1.93
CA THR A 93 -1.91 -17.47 -3.13
C THR A 93 -0.76 -16.51 -2.79
N GLY A 94 -0.58 -16.16 -1.51
CA GLY A 94 0.51 -15.35 -1.01
C GLY A 94 1.70 -16.21 -0.59
N ASN A 95 2.71 -16.31 -1.44
CA ASN A 95 4.03 -16.80 -1.06
C ASN A 95 4.06 -18.29 -0.63
N THR A 96 3.89 -19.20 -1.59
CA THR A 96 4.63 -20.46 -1.51
C THR A 96 6.06 -20.18 -1.93
N ASN A 97 6.96 -20.24 -0.96
CA ASN A 97 8.40 -20.36 -1.19
C ASN A 97 8.62 -21.43 -2.28
N GLY A 98 8.88 -21.03 -3.53
CA GLY A 98 9.23 -21.95 -4.61
C GLY A 98 8.43 -21.92 -5.91
N SER A 99 7.45 -21.03 -6.12
CA SER A 99 6.87 -20.85 -7.47
C SER A 99 7.56 -19.71 -8.24
N GLY A 100 8.74 -20.00 -8.79
CA GLY A 100 9.50 -19.07 -9.65
C GLY A 100 8.73 -18.53 -10.88
N ALA A 101 7.53 -19.04 -11.17
CA ALA A 101 6.66 -18.57 -12.25
C ALA A 101 5.77 -17.38 -11.87
N MET A 102 5.54 -17.07 -10.58
CA MET A 102 4.66 -15.97 -10.17
C MET A 102 5.36 -14.60 -10.16
N TYR A 103 6.68 -14.56 -10.35
CA TYR A 103 7.53 -13.37 -10.11
C TYR A 103 8.00 -12.63 -11.37
N SER A 104 7.36 -12.79 -12.53
CA SER A 104 7.69 -11.96 -13.71
C SER A 104 6.47 -11.53 -14.56
N PRO A 105 5.39 -10.99 -13.96
CA PRO A 105 4.30 -10.37 -14.72
C PRO A 105 4.83 -9.21 -15.57
N SER A 106 4.37 -9.04 -16.82
CA SER A 106 4.86 -7.94 -17.66
C SER A 106 4.65 -6.58 -17.00
N TYR A 107 5.43 -5.56 -17.40
CA TYR A 107 5.26 -4.20 -16.89
C TYR A 107 3.80 -3.72 -16.95
N THR A 108 3.14 -3.98 -18.08
CA THR A 108 1.73 -3.62 -18.30
C THR A 108 0.81 -4.36 -17.34
N ASP A 109 1.02 -5.67 -17.13
CA ASP A 109 0.20 -6.45 -16.19
C ASP A 109 0.39 -5.97 -14.75
N LEU A 110 1.62 -5.63 -14.36
CA LEU A 110 1.91 -5.03 -13.05
C LEU A 110 1.23 -3.69 -12.88
N LYS A 111 1.24 -2.85 -13.91
CA LYS A 111 0.58 -1.55 -13.87
C LYS A 111 -0.92 -1.72 -13.66
N THR A 112 -1.57 -2.55 -14.49
CA THR A 112 -2.99 -2.86 -14.38
C THR A 112 -3.34 -3.42 -12.99
N TRP A 113 -2.52 -4.32 -12.46
CA TRP A 113 -2.73 -4.87 -11.12
C TRP A 113 -2.75 -3.78 -10.03
N HIS A 114 -1.80 -2.84 -10.07
CA HIS A 114 -1.79 -1.72 -9.12
C HIS A 114 -2.99 -0.79 -9.31
N GLU A 115 -3.35 -0.47 -10.56
CA GLU A 115 -4.52 0.38 -10.87
C GLU A 115 -5.82 -0.24 -10.32
N ASP A 116 -6.00 -1.56 -10.49
CA ASP A 116 -7.18 -2.27 -10.01
C ASP A 116 -7.19 -2.33 -8.47
N TYR A 117 -6.04 -2.55 -7.85
CA TYR A 117 -5.91 -2.55 -6.39
C TYR A 117 -6.19 -1.17 -5.79
N ASN A 118 -5.68 -0.11 -6.42
CA ASN A 118 -5.96 1.27 -6.06
C ASN A 118 -7.43 1.66 -6.24
N LEU A 119 -8.08 1.18 -7.31
CA LEU A 119 -9.51 1.40 -7.53
C LEU A 119 -10.36 0.78 -6.41
N VAL A 120 -10.01 -0.43 -5.95
CA VAL A 120 -10.69 -1.06 -4.80
C VAL A 120 -10.53 -0.20 -3.54
N PHE A 121 -9.34 0.34 -3.27
CA PHE A 121 -9.13 1.22 -2.12
C PHE A 121 -9.90 2.52 -2.21
N ALA A 122 -9.83 3.20 -3.35
CA ALA A 122 -10.55 4.44 -3.57
C ALA A 122 -12.06 4.23 -3.38
N ALA A 123 -12.62 3.17 -3.96
CA ALA A 123 -14.03 2.82 -3.81
C ALA A 123 -14.40 2.51 -2.35
N ALA A 124 -13.59 1.70 -1.66
CA ALA A 124 -13.84 1.29 -0.28
C ALA A 124 -13.82 2.47 0.70
N ILE A 125 -12.89 3.42 0.50
CA ILE A 125 -12.76 4.63 1.32
C ILE A 125 -13.90 5.60 0.98
N ALA A 126 -14.18 5.83 -0.30
CA ALA A 126 -15.23 6.75 -0.74
C ALA A 126 -16.62 6.34 -0.23
N CYS A 127 -16.93 5.04 -0.21
CA CYS A 127 -18.20 4.55 0.34
C CYS A 127 -18.21 4.39 1.86
N GLY A 128 -17.08 4.66 2.53
CA GLY A 128 -16.94 4.52 3.98
C GLY A 128 -16.95 3.08 4.50
N SER A 129 -16.83 2.08 3.62
CA SER A 129 -16.73 0.66 4.02
C SER A 129 -15.42 0.36 4.76
N SER A 130 -14.37 1.11 4.45
CA SER A 130 -13.13 1.16 5.22
C SER A 130 -12.66 2.60 5.38
N ARG A 131 -11.97 2.88 6.48
CA ARG A 131 -11.27 4.15 6.74
C ARG A 131 -9.75 4.01 6.71
N ILE A 132 -9.25 2.78 6.62
CA ILE A 132 -7.81 2.45 6.73
C ILE A 132 -7.47 1.34 5.76
N ALA A 133 -6.38 1.50 5.02
CA ALA A 133 -5.75 0.45 4.23
C ALA A 133 -4.27 0.35 4.60
N THR A 134 -3.77 -0.86 4.77
CA THR A 134 -2.34 -1.13 4.99
C THR A 134 -1.91 -2.24 4.06
N VAL A 135 -0.90 -1.98 3.23
CA VAL A 135 -0.55 -2.86 2.12
C VAL A 135 0.94 -3.12 2.13
N ARG A 136 1.31 -4.40 2.12
CA ARG A 136 2.66 -4.81 1.73
C ARG A 136 2.71 -4.89 0.21
N VAL A 137 3.55 -4.06 -0.41
CA VAL A 137 3.79 -4.13 -1.84
C VAL A 137 5.10 -4.88 -2.09
N GLU A 138 5.01 -6.02 -2.77
CA GLU A 138 6.17 -6.84 -3.11
C GLU A 138 6.66 -6.57 -4.56
N ASN A 139 5.74 -6.24 -5.47
CA ASN A 139 6.04 -6.07 -6.90
C ASN A 139 6.25 -4.61 -7.31
N THR A 140 7.34 -3.98 -6.87
CA THR A 140 7.60 -2.55 -7.16
C THR A 140 8.22 -2.29 -8.55
N PHE A 141 7.66 -2.85 -9.63
CA PHE A 141 8.14 -2.64 -11.01
C PHE A 141 9.64 -2.87 -11.18
N HIS A 142 10.15 -3.94 -10.57
CA HIS A 142 11.58 -4.25 -10.60
C HIS A 142 12.08 -4.74 -11.96
N GLN A 143 11.20 -5.02 -12.91
CA GLN A 143 11.59 -5.44 -14.26
C GLN A 143 12.41 -4.36 -14.97
N SER A 144 13.62 -4.71 -15.40
CA SER A 144 14.43 -3.87 -16.28
C SER A 144 14.41 -4.43 -17.71
N SER A 145 14.71 -3.59 -18.70
CA SER A 145 14.79 -4.01 -20.10
C SER A 145 15.93 -5.01 -20.38
N ASN A 146 16.86 -5.16 -19.43
CA ASN A 146 18.07 -5.99 -19.57
C ASN A 146 18.13 -7.15 -18.57
N PHE A 147 17.13 -7.30 -17.69
CA PHE A 147 17.17 -8.29 -16.61
C PHE A 147 15.77 -8.73 -16.16
N THR A 148 15.52 -10.03 -16.21
CA THR A 148 14.35 -10.65 -15.58
C THR A 148 14.65 -10.86 -14.11
N VAL A 149 14.49 -9.80 -13.31
CA VAL A 149 14.64 -9.89 -11.85
C VAL A 149 13.47 -10.70 -11.31
N ASP A 150 13.70 -11.97 -10.99
CA ASP A 150 12.82 -12.70 -10.10
C ASP A 150 13.09 -12.31 -8.64
N TRP A 151 12.37 -12.91 -7.69
CA TRP A 151 12.55 -12.64 -6.27
C TRP A 151 13.99 -12.89 -5.79
N GLU A 152 14.62 -13.98 -6.26
CA GLU A 152 15.99 -14.35 -5.85
C GLU A 152 16.99 -13.31 -6.34
N GLN A 153 16.81 -12.80 -7.56
CA GLN A 153 17.64 -11.75 -8.14
C GLN A 153 17.37 -10.35 -7.55
N TRP A 154 16.14 -10.08 -7.11
CA TRP A 154 15.80 -8.81 -6.48
C TRP A 154 16.33 -8.72 -5.05
N HIS A 155 16.05 -9.74 -4.23
CA HIS A 155 16.34 -9.69 -2.80
C HIS A 155 17.84 -9.63 -2.52
N ASP A 156 18.60 -10.61 -3.02
CA ASP A 156 20.00 -10.76 -2.70
C ASP A 156 20.90 -9.89 -3.62
N PRO A 157 20.87 -10.03 -4.96
CA PRO A 157 21.73 -9.24 -5.85
C PRO A 157 21.41 -7.75 -5.95
N ILE A 158 20.14 -7.33 -5.89
CA ILE A 158 19.80 -5.90 -5.99
C ILE A 158 19.70 -5.26 -4.60
N ALA A 159 18.79 -5.74 -3.75
CA ALA A 159 18.47 -5.04 -2.51
C ALA A 159 19.65 -5.06 -1.52
N HIS A 160 20.26 -6.22 -1.22
CA HIS A 160 21.39 -6.27 -0.27
C HIS A 160 22.69 -5.62 -0.80
N ARG A 161 22.81 -5.42 -2.11
CA ARG A 161 24.02 -4.88 -2.76
C ARG A 161 23.86 -3.45 -3.29
N ALA A 162 22.69 -2.84 -3.11
CA ALA A 162 22.38 -1.44 -3.49
C ALA A 162 23.44 -0.43 -2.99
N SER A 163 23.98 -0.69 -1.80
CA SER A 163 25.02 0.14 -1.18
C SER A 163 26.42 0.03 -1.79
N TRP A 164 26.70 -0.95 -2.65
CA TRP A 164 28.05 -1.17 -3.20
C TRP A 164 28.54 0.03 -4.00
N THR A 165 29.83 0.36 -3.86
CA THR A 165 30.45 1.39 -4.71
C THR A 165 30.44 0.96 -6.18
N ARG A 166 30.49 1.94 -7.08
CA ARG A 166 30.62 1.69 -8.53
C ARG A 166 31.85 0.83 -8.84
N SER A 167 32.96 1.05 -8.15
CA SER A 167 34.18 0.25 -8.34
C SER A 167 34.00 -1.21 -7.89
N ARG A 168 33.33 -1.45 -6.76
CA ARG A 168 33.02 -2.79 -6.27
C ARG A 168 32.09 -3.53 -7.23
N TRP A 169 31.04 -2.87 -7.70
CA TRP A 169 30.13 -3.42 -8.71
C TRP A 169 30.81 -3.67 -10.06
N ALA A 170 31.69 -2.78 -10.53
CA ALA A 170 32.38 -2.97 -11.82
C ALA A 170 33.27 -4.23 -11.84
N GLY A 171 33.64 -4.76 -10.67
CA GLY A 171 34.32 -6.05 -10.54
C GLY A 171 33.39 -7.26 -10.37
N SER A 172 32.07 -7.07 -10.31
CA SER A 172 31.08 -8.14 -10.24
C SER A 172 30.71 -8.63 -11.64
N ALA A 173 30.69 -9.94 -11.83
CA ALA A 173 30.38 -10.56 -13.12
C ALA A 173 28.91 -10.98 -13.25
N ASP A 174 28.16 -10.93 -12.14
CA ASP A 174 26.79 -11.44 -12.01
C ASP A 174 25.71 -10.34 -12.11
N LEU A 175 26.10 -9.07 -12.26
CA LEU A 175 25.18 -7.93 -12.27
C LEU A 175 25.41 -7.04 -13.49
N PRO A 176 24.47 -7.00 -14.46
CA PRO A 176 24.62 -6.20 -15.67
C PRO A 176 24.49 -4.69 -15.44
N GLU A 177 23.83 -4.29 -14.35
CA GLU A 177 23.55 -2.90 -13.97
C GLU A 177 23.95 -2.67 -12.52
N HIS A 178 24.24 -1.42 -12.15
CA HIS A 178 24.58 -1.08 -10.77
C HIS A 178 23.33 -1.24 -9.89
N PRO A 179 23.39 -2.02 -8.79
CA PRO A 179 22.22 -2.33 -7.97
C PRO A 179 21.42 -1.11 -7.48
N GLN A 180 22.10 0.00 -7.16
CA GLN A 180 21.40 1.21 -6.73
C GLN A 180 20.57 1.83 -7.86
N ASP A 181 21.06 1.82 -9.09
CA ASP A 181 20.34 2.39 -10.22
C ASP A 181 19.08 1.59 -10.53
N THR A 182 19.19 0.26 -10.49
CA THR A 182 18.05 -0.65 -10.66
C THR A 182 17.01 -0.44 -9.55
N LEU A 183 17.46 -0.34 -8.28
CA LEU A 183 16.58 -0.07 -7.14
C LEU A 183 15.86 1.28 -7.29
N VAL A 184 16.58 2.36 -7.62
CA VAL A 184 16.01 3.70 -7.81
C VAL A 184 15.00 3.71 -8.96
N THR A 185 15.33 3.08 -10.08
CA THR A 185 14.45 2.99 -11.24
C THR A 185 13.13 2.29 -10.88
N ALA A 186 13.22 1.14 -10.20
CA ALA A 186 12.05 0.39 -9.75
C ALA A 186 11.16 1.22 -8.79
N LYS A 187 11.77 1.90 -7.81
CA LYS A 187 11.00 2.76 -6.88
C LYS A 187 10.40 3.98 -7.59
N ASN A 188 11.08 4.58 -8.57
CA ASN A 188 10.52 5.66 -9.38
C ASN A 188 9.34 5.19 -10.23
N ASN A 189 9.42 3.99 -10.80
CA ASN A 189 8.30 3.39 -11.54
C ASN A 189 7.11 3.14 -10.61
N PHE A 190 7.32 2.57 -9.43
CA PHE A 190 6.25 2.40 -8.45
C PHE A 190 5.63 3.73 -8.03
N TYR A 191 6.46 4.74 -7.74
CA TYR A 191 5.98 6.08 -7.42
C TYR A 191 5.06 6.62 -8.51
N ARG A 192 5.55 6.60 -9.76
CA ARG A 192 4.85 7.17 -10.91
C ARG A 192 3.56 6.42 -11.25
N ASP A 193 3.60 5.10 -11.27
CA ASP A 193 2.54 4.30 -11.88
C ASP A 193 1.58 3.65 -10.88
N ALA A 194 1.97 3.52 -9.61
CA ALA A 194 1.10 2.97 -8.56
C ALA A 194 0.75 4.01 -7.50
N PHE A 195 1.75 4.70 -6.93
CA PHE A 195 1.48 5.68 -5.87
C PHE A 195 0.68 6.87 -6.40
N LEU A 196 1.16 7.54 -7.47
CA LEU A 196 0.45 8.68 -8.05
C LEU A 196 -0.91 8.32 -8.63
N ASP A 197 -1.10 7.10 -9.14
CA ASP A 197 -2.43 6.63 -9.57
C ASP A 197 -3.43 6.63 -8.39
N LEU A 198 -3.04 6.10 -7.22
CA LEU A 198 -3.88 6.17 -6.02
C LEU A 198 -4.16 7.61 -5.59
N ILE A 199 -3.14 8.46 -5.60
CA ILE A 199 -3.27 9.88 -5.23
C ILE A 199 -4.27 10.58 -6.14
N ASN A 200 -4.13 10.43 -7.46
CA ASN A 200 -5.02 11.05 -8.44
C ASN A 200 -6.47 10.54 -8.31
N ARG A 201 -6.66 9.26 -7.99
CA ARG A 201 -8.01 8.70 -7.76
C ARG A 201 -8.67 9.31 -6.54
N LEU A 202 -7.94 9.44 -5.43
CA LEU A 202 -8.47 10.04 -4.21
C LEU A 202 -8.68 11.55 -4.36
N ASP A 203 -7.83 12.23 -5.13
CA ASP A 203 -7.95 13.65 -5.44
C ASP A 203 -9.18 13.97 -6.29
N ALA A 204 -9.54 13.06 -7.21
CA ALA A 204 -10.68 13.21 -8.10
C ALA A 204 -12.06 13.00 -7.44
N ILE A 205 -12.12 12.48 -6.20
CA ILE A 205 -13.38 12.17 -5.52
C ILE A 205 -13.79 13.34 -4.63
N ASP A 206 -14.98 13.91 -4.85
CA ASP A 206 -15.53 14.96 -3.98
C ASP A 206 -15.94 14.37 -2.61
N ALA A 207 -15.33 14.92 -1.56
CA ALA A 207 -15.63 14.55 -0.19
C ALA A 207 -17.00 15.05 0.29
N GLY A 208 -17.64 15.96 -0.46
CA GLY A 208 -18.99 16.48 -0.25
C GLY A 208 -19.06 17.87 0.37
N ASP A 209 -17.92 18.46 0.70
CA ASP A 209 -17.74 19.82 1.21
C ASP A 209 -17.01 20.72 0.19
N GLY A 210 -16.80 20.23 -1.03
CA GLY A 210 -16.05 20.92 -2.08
C GLY A 210 -14.54 20.69 -2.01
N THR A 211 -14.06 19.81 -1.12
CA THR A 211 -12.66 19.33 -1.09
C THR A 211 -12.52 17.94 -1.68
N ALA A 212 -11.30 17.55 -2.01
CA ALA A 212 -11.01 16.19 -2.45
C ALA A 212 -11.03 15.23 -1.27
N LEU A 213 -11.38 13.96 -1.51
CA LEU A 213 -11.28 12.90 -0.50
C LEU A 213 -9.84 12.75 0.03
N LEU A 214 -8.84 13.04 -0.81
CA LEU A 214 -7.43 13.11 -0.41
C LEU A 214 -7.16 14.18 0.66
N ASP A 215 -7.86 15.31 0.63
CA ASP A 215 -7.65 16.40 1.60
C ASP A 215 -8.05 16.00 3.02
N GLN A 216 -9.08 15.17 3.15
CA GLN A 216 -9.57 14.65 4.43
C GLN A 216 -8.72 13.47 4.96
N GLY A 217 -7.73 13.01 4.19
CA GLY A 217 -6.98 11.78 4.47
C GLY A 217 -5.47 11.95 4.47
N LEU A 218 -4.78 10.83 4.67
CA LEU A 218 -3.34 10.71 4.53
C LEU A 218 -3.00 9.39 3.83
N VAL A 219 -2.26 9.47 2.73
CA VAL A 219 -1.61 8.33 2.09
C VAL A 219 -0.13 8.41 2.39
N MET A 220 0.47 7.31 2.84
CA MET A 220 1.88 7.22 3.16
C MET A 220 2.52 6.04 2.43
N TRP A 221 3.65 6.29 1.77
CA TRP A 221 4.51 5.26 1.21
C TRP A 221 5.90 5.32 1.84
N VAL A 222 6.34 4.14 2.28
CA VAL A 222 7.68 3.88 2.81
C VAL A 222 8.26 2.64 2.14
N GLN A 223 9.56 2.44 2.27
CA GLN A 223 10.25 1.32 1.65
C GLN A 223 11.45 0.88 2.49
N GLU A 224 11.90 -0.36 2.28
CA GLU A 224 12.88 -1.06 3.14
C GLU A 224 14.33 -0.57 3.01
N ALA A 225 14.64 0.20 1.98
CA ALA A 225 15.99 0.64 1.65
C ALA A 225 16.31 2.02 2.22
N GLY A 226 16.96 2.05 3.37
CA GLY A 226 17.71 3.22 3.79
C GLY A 226 19.01 3.39 2.98
N PRO A 227 20.04 4.00 3.58
CA PRO A 227 21.40 3.99 3.04
C PRO A 227 21.93 2.56 2.78
N LEU A 228 21.54 1.62 3.63
CA LEU A 228 21.62 0.19 3.35
C LEU A 228 20.19 -0.37 3.41
N THR A 229 19.93 -1.42 2.65
CA THR A 229 18.69 -2.17 2.77
C THR A 229 18.58 -2.79 4.17
N HIS A 230 17.39 -2.68 4.76
CA HIS A 230 17.07 -3.06 6.14
C HIS A 230 17.66 -2.17 7.25
N ASP A 231 18.40 -1.12 6.89
CA ASP A 231 18.71 -0.07 7.85
C ASP A 231 17.49 0.82 8.08
N HIS A 232 17.31 1.23 9.34
CA HIS A 232 16.13 1.97 9.80
C HIS A 232 16.36 3.48 9.94
N ASP A 233 17.47 4.01 9.38
CA ASP A 233 17.79 5.44 9.34
C ASP A 233 17.72 5.99 7.92
N SER A 234 17.51 7.32 7.82
CA SER A 234 17.44 8.04 6.55
C SER A 234 16.47 7.42 5.53
N ILE A 235 15.42 6.73 5.99
CA ILE A 235 14.38 6.15 5.13
C ILE A 235 13.54 7.30 4.53
N PRO A 236 13.34 7.33 3.20
CA PRO A 236 12.41 8.27 2.59
C PRO A 236 10.97 7.89 2.95
N VAL A 237 10.22 8.87 3.45
CA VAL A 237 8.78 8.77 3.71
C VAL A 237 8.09 9.75 2.77
N ILE A 238 7.21 9.25 1.92
CA ILE A 238 6.45 10.07 0.97
C ILE A 238 5.00 10.06 1.41
N THR A 239 4.39 11.25 1.47
CA THR A 239 3.02 11.42 1.94
C THR A 239 2.21 12.32 1.02
N ALA A 240 0.92 12.06 0.95
CA ALA A 240 -0.06 12.91 0.28
C ALA A 240 -1.34 13.02 1.13
N GLY A 241 -2.07 14.11 0.97
CA GLY A 241 -3.22 14.45 1.81
C GLY A 241 -2.86 15.33 3.00
N SER A 242 -3.79 16.20 3.39
CA SER A 242 -3.55 17.23 4.41
C SER A 242 -4.19 16.90 5.76
N VAL A 243 -5.09 15.91 5.82
CA VAL A 243 -5.91 15.59 7.00
C VAL A 243 -6.60 16.86 7.51
N ASP A 244 -7.46 17.44 6.67
CA ASP A 244 -8.18 18.70 6.94
C ASP A 244 -7.25 19.87 7.31
N GLY A 245 -6.11 19.96 6.63
CA GLY A 245 -5.09 20.99 6.88
C GLY A 245 -4.24 20.77 8.14
N TYR A 246 -4.29 19.60 8.77
CA TYR A 246 -3.36 19.27 9.86
C TYR A 246 -1.90 19.25 9.41
N PHE A 247 -1.64 18.69 8.22
CA PHE A 247 -0.34 18.65 7.56
C PHE A 247 -0.27 19.65 6.41
N ASN A 248 0.85 20.36 6.31
CA ASN A 248 1.18 21.11 5.11
C ASN A 248 1.82 20.19 4.07
N THR A 249 1.31 20.25 2.85
CA THR A 249 1.80 19.46 1.72
C THR A 249 2.78 20.28 0.86
N GLY A 250 3.44 19.65 -0.11
CA GLY A 250 4.36 20.35 -1.02
C GLY A 250 5.74 20.69 -0.44
N HIS A 251 6.14 20.01 0.64
CA HIS A 251 7.41 20.26 1.33
C HIS A 251 8.32 19.03 1.33
N TYR A 252 9.63 19.28 1.34
CA TYR A 252 10.66 18.28 1.60
C TYR A 252 11.36 18.62 2.92
N PHE A 253 11.46 17.64 3.82
CA PHE A 253 12.12 17.79 5.11
C PHE A 253 13.29 16.83 5.24
N ASP A 254 14.49 17.37 5.45
CA ASP A 254 15.63 16.60 5.95
C ASP A 254 15.62 16.66 7.48
N LEU A 255 15.11 15.58 8.10
CA LEU A 255 14.92 15.50 9.54
C LEU A 255 16.16 14.95 10.27
N ARG A 256 17.31 14.91 9.59
CA ARG A 256 18.59 14.53 10.18
C ARG A 256 19.23 15.70 10.91
N ASN A 257 19.85 15.42 12.05
CA ASN A 257 20.75 16.33 12.71
C ASN A 257 22.10 16.37 11.96
N ARG A 258 22.22 17.30 11.02
CA ARG A 258 23.40 17.46 10.15
C ARG A 258 24.68 17.83 10.90
N THR A 259 24.57 18.29 12.16
CA THR A 259 25.73 18.63 13.01
C THR A 259 26.12 17.52 13.98
N ALA A 260 25.33 16.45 14.09
CA ALA A 260 25.69 15.29 14.90
C ALA A 260 26.85 14.50 14.27
N PRO A 261 27.58 13.69 15.07
CA PRO A 261 28.49 12.70 14.54
C PRO A 261 27.82 11.74 13.54
N THR A 262 28.61 11.17 12.64
CA THR A 262 28.18 10.07 11.76
C THR A 262 27.70 8.88 12.59
N LEU A 263 26.69 8.17 12.08
CA LEU A 263 26.29 6.89 12.66
C LEU A 263 27.32 5.82 12.29
N ASP A 264 27.94 5.18 13.29
CA ASP A 264 28.93 4.12 13.10
C ASP A 264 28.26 2.79 12.73
N PHE A 265 28.16 2.51 11.43
CA PHE A 265 27.58 1.29 10.87
C PHE A 265 28.40 0.77 9.69
N ASN A 266 28.27 -0.53 9.39
CA ASN A 266 28.94 -1.16 8.26
C ASN A 266 28.59 -0.43 6.96
N SER A 267 29.58 0.05 6.22
CA SER A 267 29.38 0.79 4.98
C SER A 267 29.13 -0.11 3.76
N ASN A 268 29.18 -1.44 3.93
CA ASN A 268 29.20 -2.43 2.84
C ASN A 268 30.19 -2.06 1.72
N GLY A 269 31.32 -1.46 2.10
CA GLY A 269 32.38 -1.02 1.19
C GLY A 269 32.18 0.39 0.60
N ASN A 270 31.18 1.15 1.05
CA ASN A 270 30.88 2.50 0.57
C ASN A 270 31.07 3.56 1.67
N ALA A 271 32.32 3.96 1.90
CA ALA A 271 32.67 4.93 2.95
C ALA A 271 31.95 6.28 2.80
N LEU A 272 31.68 6.73 1.57
CA LEU A 272 30.95 7.97 1.30
C LEU A 272 29.51 7.93 1.84
N LEU A 273 28.85 6.77 1.72
CA LEU A 273 27.51 6.57 2.27
C LEU A 273 27.52 6.72 3.80
N HIS A 274 28.51 6.12 4.47
CA HIS A 274 28.70 6.24 5.91
C HIS A 274 28.94 7.69 6.35
N GLU A 275 29.77 8.45 5.61
CA GLU A 275 30.07 9.86 5.90
C GLU A 275 28.84 10.78 5.87
N GLN A 276 27.74 10.36 5.24
CA GLN A 276 26.50 11.14 5.12
C GLN A 276 25.41 10.72 6.11
N ARG A 277 25.53 9.56 6.75
CA ARG A 277 24.53 9.04 7.71
C ARG A 277 24.57 9.84 9.01
N ARG A 278 23.41 10.37 9.41
CA ARG A 278 23.27 11.18 10.60
C ARG A 278 22.00 10.76 11.34
N PRO A 279 22.00 10.77 12.69
CA PRO A 279 20.77 10.56 13.45
C PRO A 279 19.75 11.65 13.10
N GLY A 280 18.47 11.34 13.23
CA GLY A 280 17.37 12.27 13.00
C GLY A 280 16.23 12.03 13.96
N ILE A 281 15.06 12.58 13.62
CA ILE A 281 13.83 12.25 14.33
C ILE A 281 13.52 10.75 14.22
N LEU A 282 12.79 10.22 15.18
CA LEU A 282 12.42 8.81 15.18
C LEU A 282 11.25 8.58 14.23
N TYR A 283 11.27 7.48 13.48
CA TYR A 283 10.11 7.08 12.68
C TYR A 283 8.83 6.95 13.53
N ASN A 284 8.95 6.49 14.78
CA ASN A 284 7.81 6.41 15.70
C ASN A 284 7.23 7.79 16.08
N GLN A 285 8.01 8.88 16.02
CA GLN A 285 7.47 10.24 16.19
C GLN A 285 6.59 10.62 15.01
N TRP A 286 6.99 10.25 13.79
CA TRP A 286 6.15 10.41 12.61
C TRP A 286 4.85 9.61 12.72
N LEU A 287 4.90 8.34 13.12
CA LEU A 287 3.68 7.54 13.35
C LEU A 287 2.78 8.15 14.42
N SER A 288 3.35 8.67 15.50
CA SER A 288 2.60 9.35 16.56
C SER A 288 1.90 10.62 16.06
N ASN A 289 2.50 11.32 15.09
CA ASN A 289 1.88 12.47 14.44
C ASN A 289 0.67 12.08 13.58
N ILE A 290 0.71 10.93 12.92
CA ILE A 290 -0.45 10.37 12.20
C ILE A 290 -1.58 10.08 13.19
N LEU A 291 -1.30 9.43 14.32
CA LEU A 291 -2.35 9.16 15.32
C LEU A 291 -2.98 10.46 15.85
N GLN A 292 -2.16 11.47 16.12
CA GLN A 292 -2.64 12.78 16.56
C GLN A 292 -3.41 13.55 15.49
N SER A 293 -3.03 13.44 14.21
CA SER A 293 -3.81 14.05 13.12
C SER A 293 -5.19 13.43 13.00
N MET A 294 -5.33 12.15 13.37
CA MET A 294 -6.61 11.44 13.45
C MET A 294 -7.36 11.65 14.78
N GLY A 295 -6.96 12.66 15.57
CA GLY A 295 -7.64 13.04 16.81
C GLY A 295 -7.29 12.22 18.05
N MET A 296 -6.31 11.30 17.96
CA MET A 296 -5.87 10.56 19.15
C MET A 296 -4.99 11.42 20.05
N SER A 297 -5.36 11.52 21.32
CA SER A 297 -4.52 12.13 22.34
C SER A 297 -3.31 11.23 22.68
N PRO A 298 -2.16 11.81 23.08
CA PRO A 298 -0.99 11.03 23.47
C PRO A 298 -1.27 9.93 24.48
N SER A 299 -2.12 10.19 25.48
CA SER A 299 -2.47 9.20 26.51
C SER A 299 -3.13 7.92 25.96
N GLN A 300 -3.71 7.95 24.75
CA GLN A 300 -4.35 6.79 24.13
C GLN A 300 -3.34 5.79 23.53
N PHE A 301 -2.24 6.29 22.95
CA PHE A 301 -1.23 5.44 22.30
C PHE A 301 0.08 5.32 23.09
N GLN A 302 0.33 6.24 24.03
CA GLN A 302 1.49 6.14 24.91
C GLN A 302 1.36 4.91 25.80
N ARG A 303 2.44 4.13 25.85
CA ARG A 303 2.59 2.97 26.72
C ARG A 303 3.84 3.19 27.56
N SER A 304 3.74 2.92 28.86
CA SER A 304 4.91 2.85 29.73
C SER A 304 5.74 1.63 29.35
N HIS A 305 7.05 1.79 29.18
CA HIS A 305 7.94 0.68 28.82
C HIS A 305 9.21 0.77 29.65
N ALA A 306 9.67 -0.37 30.20
CA ALA A 306 10.82 -0.44 31.10
C ALA A 306 12.14 0.08 30.47
N TYR A 307 12.21 0.08 29.14
CA TYR A 307 13.38 0.49 28.35
C TYR A 307 13.03 1.47 27.22
N GLY A 308 11.85 2.11 27.24
CA GLY A 308 11.30 2.84 26.09
C GLY A 308 10.61 4.14 26.44
N TRP A 309 10.45 5.01 25.45
CA TRP A 309 9.81 6.32 25.58
C TRP A 309 8.29 6.18 25.47
N ALA A 310 7.54 6.96 26.26
CA ALA A 310 6.08 6.94 26.25
C ALA A 310 5.54 7.14 24.83
N GLY A 311 5.08 6.06 24.19
CA GLY A 311 4.48 6.08 22.85
C GLY A 311 5.42 6.09 21.65
N TYR A 312 6.74 6.23 21.84
CA TYR A 312 7.72 6.30 20.73
C TYR A 312 8.55 5.02 20.59
N GLY A 313 8.16 3.95 21.28
CA GLY A 313 8.78 2.64 21.22
C GLY A 313 10.16 2.56 21.86
N HIS A 314 10.83 1.42 21.64
CA HIS A 314 12.22 1.20 22.01
C HIS A 314 13.09 1.50 20.80
N ALA A 315 13.89 2.57 20.86
CA ALA A 315 14.98 2.71 19.91
C ALA A 315 16.11 1.78 20.38
N GLY A 316 16.28 0.65 19.68
CA GLY A 316 17.40 -0.27 19.86
C GLY A 316 18.70 0.36 19.37
N VAL A 317 19.10 1.47 19.99
CA VAL A 317 20.29 2.21 19.59
C VAL A 317 21.45 1.59 20.34
N ARG A 318 22.38 0.95 19.62
CA ARG A 318 23.64 0.43 20.19
C ARG A 318 24.50 1.51 20.86
N ASN A 319 24.11 2.78 20.75
CA ASN A 319 24.78 3.91 21.36
C ASN A 319 23.76 4.98 21.81
N SER A 320 23.32 4.89 23.06
CA SER A 320 22.35 5.81 23.68
C SER A 320 22.79 7.28 23.71
N ASN A 321 24.08 7.56 23.45
CA ASN A 321 24.65 8.91 23.40
C ASN A 321 24.36 9.62 22.07
N LEU A 322 23.90 8.90 21.04
CA LEU A 322 23.59 9.47 19.72
C LEU A 322 22.20 10.15 19.66
N HIS A 323 21.35 9.91 20.65
CA HIS A 323 20.08 10.63 20.79
C HIS A 323 20.17 11.53 22.02
N PRO A 324 20.50 12.82 21.85
CA PRO A 324 20.58 13.75 22.97
C PRO A 324 19.26 13.78 23.74
N SER A 325 19.32 14.16 25.02
CA SER A 325 18.14 14.42 25.86
C SER A 325 17.08 15.27 25.17
N ARG A 326 17.49 16.14 24.24
CA ARG A 326 16.61 16.94 23.37
C ARG A 326 15.69 16.11 22.47
N LEU A 327 16.14 14.98 21.93
CA LEU A 327 15.28 14.09 21.14
C LEU A 327 14.15 13.48 21.98
N ARG A 328 14.35 13.39 23.31
CA ARG A 328 13.35 12.92 24.29
C ARG A 328 12.36 14.02 24.69
N SER A 329 12.80 15.29 24.76
CA SER A 329 11.88 16.43 24.95
C SER A 329 11.04 16.65 23.70
N ASP A 330 11.69 16.63 22.54
CA ASP A 330 11.08 16.93 21.24
C ASP A 330 10.19 15.78 20.77
N ALA A 331 10.35 14.56 21.30
CA ALA A 331 9.46 13.45 21.00
C ALA A 331 8.01 13.75 21.34
N ASN A 332 7.77 14.42 22.48
CA ASN A 332 6.43 14.84 22.90
C ASN A 332 5.93 16.07 22.16
N GLU A 333 6.78 16.73 21.39
CA GLU A 333 6.40 17.84 20.52
C GLU A 333 5.91 17.28 19.18
N LYS A 334 4.95 17.95 18.56
CA LYS A 334 4.55 17.62 17.19
C LYS A 334 5.78 17.90 16.31
N ILE A 335 6.10 17.02 15.35
CA ILE A 335 7.11 17.35 14.30
C ILE A 335 6.81 18.77 13.82
N PRO A 336 7.83 19.65 13.66
CA PRO A 336 7.63 21.07 13.42
C PRO A 336 6.51 21.31 12.41
N LYS A 337 5.40 21.87 12.91
CA LYS A 337 4.35 22.37 12.03
C LYS A 337 4.96 23.53 11.27
N VAL A 338 5.08 23.41 9.96
CA VAL A 338 5.35 24.58 9.11
C VAL A 338 4.10 25.46 9.18
N THR A 339 4.00 26.33 10.16
CA THR A 339 3.00 27.39 10.06
C THR A 339 3.42 28.26 8.89
N SER A 340 2.61 28.34 7.84
CA SER A 340 2.85 29.31 6.79
C SER A 340 2.95 30.71 7.42
N GLY A 341 4.07 31.40 7.14
CA GLY A 341 4.33 32.79 7.53
C GLY A 341 5.56 32.96 8.43
N THR A 342 6.70 33.34 7.87
CA THR A 342 7.15 34.71 7.52
C THR A 342 8.47 34.64 6.76
#